data_AF-A4CRH6-F1
#
_entry.id   AF-A4CRH6-F1
#
_cell.length_a   1.000
_cell.length_b   1.000
_cell.length_c   1.000
_cell.angle_alpha   90.00
_cell.angle_beta   90.00
_cell.angle_gamma   90.00
#
_symmetry.space_group_name_H-M   'P 1'
#
loop_
_entity.id
_entity.type
_entity.pdbx_description
1 polymer ?
#
loop_
_entity_poly.entity_id
_entity_poly.type
_entity_poly.pdbx_seq_one_letter_code
_entity_poly.pdbx_strand_id
1 'polypeptide(L)'
;MKALARQVVSFLELRKKSINLIESFCAHTENNRMISTCSYCRKAKDKDGNWMHLDKYLSQRSNLNFTHGICDACIEQHFPEVLDAWQAVEGRS
;
A
#
# COMPACT_ATOMS: atom_id res chain seq x y z
N MET A 1 -17.31 36.55 33.31
CA MET A 1 -17.84 35.23 32.85
C MET A 1 -18.39 35.23 31.42
N LYS A 2 -19.20 36.22 30.99
CA LYS A 2 -19.77 36.25 29.62
C LYS A 2 -18.73 36.31 28.48
N ALA A 3 -17.60 37.01 28.69
CA ALA A 3 -16.53 37.10 27.69
C ALA A 3 -15.82 35.76 27.43
N LEU A 4 -15.56 35.00 28.50
CA LEU A 4 -14.97 33.66 28.41
C LEU A 4 -15.91 32.69 27.70
N ALA A 5 -17.22 32.73 28.02
CA ALA A 5 -18.22 31.92 27.33
C ALA A 5 -18.25 32.20 25.83
N ARG A 6 -18.14 33.48 25.41
CA ARG A 6 -18.05 33.84 23.99
C ARG A 6 -16.79 33.31 23.32
N GLN A 7 -15.63 33.41 23.98
CA GLN A 7 -14.39 32.84 23.45
C GLN A 7 -14.50 31.32 23.25
N VAL A 8 -15.03 30.60 24.24
CA VAL A 8 -15.21 29.14 24.17
C VAL A 8 -16.15 28.77 23.01
N VAL A 9 -17.27 29.47 22.86
CA VAL A 9 -18.20 29.23 21.73
C VAL A 9 -17.53 29.53 20.40
N SER A 10 -16.78 30.63 20.27
CA SER A 10 -16.04 30.93 19.04
C SER A 10 -15.00 29.87 18.68
N PHE A 11 -14.28 29.32 19.66
CA PHE A 11 -13.34 28.22 19.43
C PHE A 11 -14.04 26.93 19.01
N LEU A 12 -15.19 26.61 19.60
CA LEU A 12 -15.98 25.44 19.23
C LEU A 12 -16.51 25.56 17.79
N GLU A 13 -17.00 26.74 17.40
CA GLU A 13 -17.45 26.99 16.03
C GLU A 13 -16.32 26.93 15.01
N LEU A 14 -15.12 27.44 15.34
CA LEU A 14 -13.94 27.30 14.48
C LEU A 14 -13.53 25.84 14.31
N ARG A 15 -13.54 25.06 15.40
CA ARG A 15 -13.24 23.63 15.35
C ARG A 15 -14.26 22.86 14.49
N LYS A 16 -15.55 23.17 14.64
CA LYS A 16 -16.62 22.57 13.83
C LYS A 16 -16.44 22.88 12.34
N LYS A 17 -16.11 24.12 11.99
CA LYS A 17 -15.81 24.51 10.60
C LYS A 17 -14.60 23.78 10.02
N SER A 18 -13.54 23.59 10.82
CA SER A 18 -12.36 22.83 10.40
C SER A 18 -12.68 21.35 10.15
N ILE A 19 -13.50 20.72 11.00
CA ILE A 19 -13.94 19.33 10.81
C ILE A 19 -14.77 19.21 9.53
N ASN A 20 -15.75 20.08 9.34
CA ASN A 20 -16.59 20.07 8.13
C ASN A 20 -15.78 20.23 6.83
N LEU A 21 -14.72 21.05 6.85
CA LEU A 21 -13.85 21.22 5.69
C LEU A 21 -13.07 19.94 5.38
N ILE A 22 -12.53 19.27 6.41
CA ILE A 22 -11.83 17.98 6.26
C ILE A 22 -12.80 16.92 5.73
N GLU A 23 -14.01 16.84 6.29
CA GLU A 23 -15.04 15.89 5.87
C GLU A 23 -15.44 16.09 4.40
N SER A 24 -15.71 17.34 3.99
CA SER A 24 -16.03 17.66 2.59
C SER A 24 -14.88 17.34 1.65
N PHE A 25 -13.63 17.66 2.03
CA PHE A 25 -12.46 17.35 1.22
C PHE A 25 -12.26 15.84 1.05
N CYS A 26 -12.39 15.06 2.12
CA CYS A 26 -12.32 13.60 2.09
C CYS A 26 -13.45 12.98 1.25
N ALA A 27 -14.65 13.56 1.28
CA ALA A 27 -15.79 13.10 0.50
C ALA A 27 -15.63 13.31 -1.02
N HIS A 28 -14.77 14.26 -1.44
CA HIS A 28 -14.56 14.60 -2.86
C HIS A 28 -13.31 13.96 -3.50
N THR A 29 -12.54 13.15 -2.76
CA THR A 29 -11.42 12.39 -3.33
C THR A 29 -11.78 10.92 -3.51
N GLU A 30 -12.33 10.53 -4.66
CA GLU A 30 -12.61 9.13 -5.01
C GLU A 30 -11.36 8.22 -5.19
N ASN A 31 -10.15 8.69 -4.87
CA ASN A 31 -8.92 7.93 -5.08
C ASN A 31 -8.08 7.81 -3.81
N ASN A 32 -8.19 6.64 -3.19
CA ASN A 32 -7.31 6.12 -2.15
C ASN A 32 -5.90 5.86 -2.73
N ARG A 33 -5.12 6.92 -3.01
CA ARG A 33 -3.80 6.87 -3.67
C ARG A 33 -2.68 6.25 -2.81
N MET A 34 -3.02 5.66 -1.67
CA MET A 34 -2.06 5.10 -0.73
C MET A 34 -2.40 3.63 -0.44
N ILE A 35 -1.47 2.75 -0.78
CA ILE A 35 -1.55 1.34 -0.43
C ILE A 35 -0.90 1.19 0.95
N SER A 36 -1.71 0.84 1.95
CA SER A 36 -1.18 0.49 3.26
C SER A 36 -0.46 -0.85 3.17
N THR A 37 0.84 -0.88 3.42
CA THR A 37 1.65 -2.10 3.40
C THR A 37 2.26 -2.40 4.77
N CYS A 38 2.51 -3.67 5.05
CA CYS A 38 3.20 -4.08 6.27
C CYS A 38 4.70 -3.78 6.13
N SER A 39 5.27 -3.00 7.04
CA SER A 39 6.70 -2.65 7.00
C SER A 39 7.63 -3.87 7.12
N TYR A 40 7.14 -4.98 7.66
CA TYR A 40 7.92 -6.22 7.81
C TYR A 40 7.77 -7.16 6.61
N CYS A 41 6.55 -7.61 6.30
CA CYS A 41 6.32 -8.62 5.25
C CYS A 41 5.88 -8.05 3.90
N ARG A 42 5.70 -6.71 3.80
CA ARG A 42 5.31 -5.98 2.59
C ARG A 42 3.96 -6.37 1.96
N LYS A 43 3.13 -7.15 2.67
CA LYS A 43 1.73 -7.40 2.28
C LYS A 43 0.93 -6.11 2.27
N ALA A 44 -0.01 -5.98 1.34
CA ALA A 44 -0.94 -4.87 1.25
C ALA A 44 -2.23 -5.17 2.05
N LYS A 45 -2.80 -4.14 2.67
CA LYS A 45 -4.06 -4.23 3.41
C LYS A 45 -5.23 -3.85 2.51
N ASP A 46 -6.23 -4.72 2.40
CA ASP A 46 -7.46 -4.44 1.66
C ASP A 46 -8.47 -3.57 2.44
N LYS A 47 -9.63 -3.33 1.83
CA LYS A 47 -10.69 -2.50 2.42
C LYS A 47 -11.33 -3.17 3.65
N ASP A 48 -11.33 -4.50 3.69
CA ASP A 48 -11.89 -5.31 4.78
C ASP A 48 -10.86 -5.54 5.91
N GLY A 49 -9.64 -5.07 5.70
CA GLY A 49 -8.54 -5.12 6.65
C GLY A 49 -7.68 -6.39 6.56
N ASN A 50 -7.90 -7.24 5.56
CA ASN A 50 -7.09 -8.44 5.36
C ASN A 50 -5.75 -8.10 4.70
N TRP A 51 -4.73 -8.86 5.06
CA TRP A 51 -3.39 -8.75 4.49
C TRP A 51 -3.22 -9.74 3.34
N MET A 52 -2.86 -9.24 2.17
CA MET A 52 -2.61 -10.06 0.98
C MET A 52 -1.34 -9.61 0.26
N HIS A 53 -0.82 -10.47 -0.61
CA HIS A 53 0.32 -10.11 -1.45
C HIS A 53 -0.07 -8.97 -2.41
N LEU A 54 0.91 -8.13 -2.74
CA LEU A 54 0.69 -6.88 -3.47
C LEU A 54 0.18 -7.13 -4.89
N ASP A 55 0.68 -8.17 -5.55
CA ASP A 55 0.18 -8.68 -6.83
C ASP A 55 -1.33 -8.95 -6.80
N LYS A 56 -1.81 -9.73 -5.83
CA LYS A 56 -3.23 -10.04 -5.67
C LYS A 56 -4.04 -8.77 -5.38
N TYR A 57 -3.52 -7.90 -4.53
CA TYR A 57 -4.17 -6.63 -4.22
C TYR A 57 -4.33 -5.74 -5.46
N LEU A 58 -3.29 -5.65 -6.29
CA LEU A 58 -3.30 -4.83 -7.50
C LEU A 58 -4.16 -5.45 -8.61
N SER A 59 -4.10 -6.76 -8.81
CA SER A 59 -4.96 -7.46 -9.79
C SER A 59 -6.45 -7.33 -9.47
N GLN A 60 -6.85 -7.23 -8.20
CA GLN A 60 -8.25 -6.98 -7.83
C GLN A 60 -8.71 -5.54 -8.10
N ARG A 61 -7.78 -4.60 -8.32
CA ARG A 61 -8.06 -3.15 -8.40
C ARG A 61 -7.62 -2.54 -9.73
N SER A 62 -7.08 -3.34 -10.64
CA SER A 62 -6.56 -2.91 -11.93
C SER A 62 -6.71 -4.05 -12.93
N ASN A 63 -6.48 -3.78 -14.22
CA ASN A 63 -6.50 -4.81 -15.26
C ASN A 63 -5.12 -5.49 -15.44
N LEU A 64 -4.31 -5.56 -14.37
CA LEU A 64 -2.97 -6.13 -14.39
C LEU A 64 -2.98 -7.62 -14.04
N ASN A 65 -2.26 -8.41 -14.82
CA ASN A 65 -1.98 -9.81 -14.54
C ASN A 65 -0.50 -9.96 -14.18
N PHE A 66 -0.21 -10.76 -13.16
CA PHE A 66 1.16 -11.02 -12.72
C PHE A 66 1.55 -12.47 -13.01
N THR A 67 2.80 -12.65 -13.43
CA THR A 67 3.45 -13.96 -13.52
C THR A 67 4.58 -14.01 -12.49
N HIS A 68 4.94 -15.22 -12.05
CA HIS A 68 6.02 -15.41 -11.10
C HIS A 68 7.21 -16.06 -11.80
N GLY A 69 8.26 -15.28 -12.03
CA GLY A 69 9.56 -15.74 -12.50
C GLY A 69 10.65 -15.44 -11.47
N ILE A 70 11.85 -15.97 -11.71
CA ILE A 70 13.07 -15.67 -10.95
C ILE A 70 14.05 -14.96 -11.88
N CYS A 71 14.67 -13.87 -11.43
CA CYS A 71 15.71 -13.20 -12.22
C CYS A 71 17.08 -13.85 -11.99
N ASP A 72 18.03 -13.60 -12.89
CA ASP A 72 19.39 -14.16 -12.87
C ASP A 72 20.09 -13.94 -11.51
N ALA A 73 20.01 -12.73 -10.96
CA ALA A 73 20.59 -12.43 -9.65
C ALA A 73 19.97 -13.25 -8.51
N CYS A 74 18.67 -13.47 -8.53
CA CYS A 74 17.98 -14.24 -7.49
C CYS A 74 18.26 -15.74 -7.59
N ILE A 75 18.35 -16.29 -8.81
CA ILE A 75 18.70 -17.70 -9.01
C ILE A 75 20.15 -17.95 -8.61
N GLU A 76 21.09 -17.07 -8.98
CA GLU A 76 22.49 -17.11 -8.53
C GLU A 76 22.60 -17.07 -7.00
N GLN A 77 21.84 -16.18 -6.36
CA GLN A 77 21.94 -15.97 -4.91
C GLN A 77 21.29 -17.10 -4.10
N HIS A 78 20.13 -17.59 -4.53
CA HIS A 78 19.29 -18.47 -3.71
C HIS A 78 19.31 -19.93 -4.17
N PHE A 79 19.65 -20.20 -5.43
CA PHE A 79 19.68 -21.54 -6.01
C PHE A 79 20.92 -21.73 -6.89
N PRO A 80 22.13 -21.45 -6.39
CA PRO A 80 23.36 -21.57 -7.18
C PRO A 80 23.54 -22.98 -7.74
N GLU A 81 23.16 -24.02 -6.99
CA GLU A 81 23.24 -25.40 -7.46
C GLU A 81 22.33 -25.72 -8.65
N VAL A 82 21.18 -25.04 -8.75
CA VAL A 82 20.27 -25.18 -9.90
C VAL A 82 20.90 -24.53 -11.12
N LEU A 83 21.52 -23.36 -10.94
CA LEU A 83 22.20 -22.64 -12.00
C LEU A 83 23.40 -23.44 -12.54
N ASP A 84 24.24 -23.99 -11.66
CA ASP A 84 25.38 -24.82 -12.03
C ASP A 84 24.93 -26.06 -12.81
N ALA A 85 23.85 -26.71 -12.36
CA ALA A 85 23.27 -27.85 -13.05
C ALA A 85 22.70 -27.49 -14.43
N TRP A 86 22.04 -26.33 -14.57
CA TRP A 86 21.54 -25.84 -15.86
C TRP A 86 22.68 -25.57 -16.84
N GLN A 87 23.75 -24.91 -16.40
CA GLN A 87 24.93 -24.62 -17.23
C GLN A 87 25.64 -25.91 -17.68
N ALA A 88 25.73 -26.91 -16.81
CA ALA A 88 26.32 -28.21 -17.14
C ALA A 88 25.50 -28.98 -18.19
N VAL A 89 24.18 -28.81 -18.23
CA VAL A 89 23.28 -29.51 -19.18
C VAL A 89 23.23 -28.78 -20.53
N GLU A 90 23.30 -27.45 -20.56
CA GLU A 90 23.20 -26.66 -21.80
C GLU A 90 24.53 -26.49 -22.57
N GLY A 91 25.63 -27.08 -22.07
CA GLY A 91 26.89 -27.13 -22.81
C GLY A 91 27.43 -25.74 -23.18
N ARG A 92 27.16 -24.73 -22.35
CA ARG A 92 27.61 -23.36 -22.54
C ARG A 92 28.85 -23.11 -21.69
N SER A 93 29.97 -23.67 -22.16
CA SER A 93 31.32 -23.21 -21.76
C SER A 93 31.60 -21.81 -22.29
#